data_AF-A0A2M6UNX5-F1
#
_entry.id   AF-A0A2M6UNX5-F1
#
_cell.length_a   1.000
_cell.length_b   1.000
_cell.length_c   1.000
_cell.angle_alpha   90.00
_cell.angle_beta   90.00
_cell.angle_gamma   90.00
#
_symmetry.space_group_name_H-M   'P 1'
#
loop_
_entity.id
_entity.type
_entity.pdbx_description
1 polymer ?
#
loop_
_entity_poly.entity_id
_entity_poly.type
_entity_poly.pdbx_seq_one_letter_code
_entity_poly.pdbx_strand_id
1 'polypeptide(L)'
;MAPSADGPRRLLRAWQLAMLRFAVTLDESDRLNVAALAAELDRLGGRRELDDAPHFFRRTTSKLSAAINGQQRNAEATLDDFCNQIEEPRLRLAFAAAIGITHSAPAPSEVRSKQRADLFKGLPSRRPVSL
;
A
#
# COMPACT_ATOMS: atom_id res chain seq x y z
N MET A 1 30.37 -18.27 6.92
CA MET A 1 29.06 -17.84 7.45
C MET A 1 28.72 -16.52 6.78
N ALA A 2 27.92 -16.54 5.71
CA ALA A 2 27.57 -15.32 4.97
C ALA A 2 26.66 -14.44 5.85
N PRO A 3 26.85 -13.10 5.90
CA PRO A 3 25.93 -12.22 6.60
C PRO A 3 24.55 -12.35 5.94
N SER A 4 23.55 -12.76 6.72
CA SER A 4 22.21 -13.08 6.22
C SER A 4 21.59 -11.84 5.55
N ALA A 5 21.43 -11.90 4.23
CA ALA A 5 20.75 -10.89 3.43
C ALA A 5 19.25 -10.75 3.76
N ASP A 6 18.72 -11.55 4.70
CA ASP A 6 17.32 -11.48 5.15
C ASP A 6 17.00 -10.24 5.99
N GLY A 7 17.99 -9.66 6.68
CA GLY A 7 17.78 -8.47 7.52
C GLY A 7 17.31 -7.25 6.70
N PRO A 8 18.10 -6.80 5.70
CA PRO A 8 17.74 -5.65 4.87
C PRO A 8 16.44 -5.86 4.08
N ARG A 9 16.22 -7.07 3.54
CA ARG A 9 14.99 -7.40 2.80
C ARG A 9 13.75 -7.36 3.69
N ARG A 10 13.85 -7.88 4.91
CA ARG A 10 12.76 -7.82 5.90
C ARG A 10 12.44 -6.39 6.30
N LEU A 11 13.46 -5.56 6.52
CA LEU A 11 13.27 -4.16 6.88
C LEU A 11 12.65 -3.35 5.73
N LEU A 12 13.09 -3.59 4.48
CA LEU A 12 12.49 -2.98 3.30
C LEU A 12 11.00 -3.34 3.20
N ARG A 13 10.67 -4.62 3.40
CA ARG A 13 9.27 -5.08 3.41
C ARG A 13 8.46 -4.45 4.54
N ALA A 14 9.04 -4.32 5.73
CA ALA A 14 8.40 -3.66 6.86
C ALA A 14 8.10 -2.18 6.56
N TRP A 15 9.04 -1.47 5.94
CA TRP A 15 8.85 -0.08 5.51
C TRP A 15 7.75 0.05 4.45
N GLN A 16 7.71 -0.83 3.44
CA GLN A 16 6.63 -0.83 2.43
C GLN A 16 5.25 -1.12 3.04
N LEU A 17 5.17 -2.06 3.99
CA LEU A 17 3.92 -2.37 4.70
C LEU A 17 3.48 -1.22 5.61
N ALA A 18 4.41 -0.54 6.28
CA ALA A 18 4.12 0.65 7.05
C ALA A 18 3.61 1.79 6.15
N MET A 19 4.20 1.96 4.96
CA MET A 19 3.74 2.95 3.98
C MET A 19 2.31 2.64 3.51
N LEU A 20 2.01 1.37 3.22
CA LEU A 20 0.64 0.93 2.91
C LEU A 20 -0.32 1.27 4.06
N ARG A 21 0.05 0.95 5.30
CA ARG A 21 -0.77 1.24 6.48
C ARG A 21 -1.06 2.74 6.58
N PHE A 22 -0.04 3.58 6.46
CA PHE A 22 -0.20 5.03 6.45
C PHE A 22 -1.11 5.51 5.30
N ALA A 23 -0.97 4.97 4.09
CA ALA A 23 -1.84 5.32 2.97
C ALA A 23 -3.32 4.97 3.23
N VAL A 24 -3.60 3.92 4.00
CA VAL A 24 -4.96 3.50 4.36
C VAL A 24 -5.53 4.33 5.52
N THR A 25 -4.71 4.66 6.53
CA THR A 25 -5.18 5.30 7.77
C THR A 25 -5.12 6.81 7.74
N LEU A 26 -4.16 7.38 6.99
CA LEU A 26 -3.77 8.78 7.04
C LEU A 26 -3.42 9.26 8.45
N ASP A 27 -3.08 8.35 9.38
CA ASP A 27 -2.77 8.67 10.76
C ASP A 27 -1.33 9.18 10.90
N GLU A 28 -1.15 10.21 11.72
CA GLU A 28 0.15 10.84 11.95
C GLU A 28 1.12 9.87 12.64
N SER A 29 0.63 8.99 13.53
CA SER A 29 1.46 7.97 14.17
C SER A 29 2.03 6.99 13.15
N ASP A 30 1.22 6.62 12.15
CA ASP A 30 1.66 5.77 11.05
C ASP A 30 2.70 6.48 10.18
N ARG A 31 2.54 7.80 9.93
CA ARG A 31 3.54 8.62 9.23
C ARG A 31 4.89 8.62 9.94
N LEU A 32 4.88 8.80 11.26
CA LEU A 32 6.10 8.79 12.09
C LEU A 32 6.77 7.41 12.10
N ASN A 33 5.97 6.33 12.16
CA ASN A 33 6.49 4.96 12.10
C ASN A 33 7.21 4.68 10.77
N VAL A 34 6.64 5.12 9.64
CA VAL A 34 7.28 4.99 8.32
C VAL A 34 8.60 5.75 8.27
N ALA A 35 8.64 6.97 8.82
CA ALA A 35 9.86 7.77 8.89
C ALA A 35 10.96 7.13 9.75
N ALA A 36 10.58 6.47 10.85
CA ALA A 36 11.52 5.71 11.69
C ALA A 36 12.14 4.55 10.92
N LEU A 37 11.31 3.73 10.24
CA LEU A 37 11.76 2.62 9.40
C LEU A 37 12.67 3.09 8.25
N ALA A 38 12.37 4.24 7.64
CA ALA A 38 13.21 4.84 6.62
C ALA A 38 14.60 5.21 7.13
N ALA A 39 14.69 5.78 8.34
CA ALA A 39 15.96 6.08 8.98
C ALA A 39 16.76 4.81 9.33
N GLU A 40 16.10 3.69 9.61
CA GLU A 40 16.77 2.39 9.78
C GLU A 40 17.36 1.87 8.45
N LEU A 41 16.62 2.01 7.35
CA LEU A 41 17.07 1.59 6.02
C LEU A 41 18.25 2.42 5.52
N ASP A 42 18.20 3.74 5.68
CA ASP A 42 19.32 4.63 5.32
C ASP A 42 20.58 4.26 6.12
N ARG A 43 20.44 3.86 7.39
CA ARG A 43 21.57 3.39 8.23
C ARG A 43 22.16 2.07 7.74
N LEU A 44 21.35 1.14 7.22
CA LEU A 44 21.85 -0.14 6.68
C LEU A 44 22.54 0.03 5.32
N GLY A 45 22.14 1.03 4.52
CA GLY A 45 22.75 1.35 3.23
C GLY A 45 24.15 1.99 3.33
N GLY A 46 24.47 2.63 4.46
CA GLY A 46 25.70 3.41 4.68
C GLY A 46 26.94 2.61 5.08
N ARG A 47 27.23 1.47 4.44
CA ARG A 47 28.41 0.65 4.79
C ARG A 47 29.76 1.16 4.21
N ARG A 48 29.78 2.30 3.53
CA ARG A 48 31.02 2.97 3.09
C ARG A 48 30.85 4.49 3.20
N GLU A 49 31.74 5.07 4.00
CA GLU A 49 32.04 6.50 4.16
C GLU A 49 31.04 7.35 4.96
N LEU A 50 31.61 7.90 6.03
CA LEU A 50 31.04 8.94 6.89
C LEU A 50 30.70 10.18 6.05
N ASP A 51 29.63 10.87 6.45
CA ASP A 51 29.08 12.15 5.94
C ASP A 51 28.16 12.17 4.72
N ASP A 52 28.09 11.12 3.89
CA ASP A 52 27.23 11.12 2.69
C ASP A 52 26.26 9.94 2.63
N ALA A 53 25.85 9.42 3.80
CA ALA A 53 24.89 8.33 3.88
C ALA A 53 23.60 8.73 3.12
N PRO A 54 23.21 8.00 2.07
CA PRO A 54 22.12 8.41 1.21
C PRO A 54 20.84 8.47 2.04
N HIS A 55 20.31 9.67 2.25
CA HIS A 55 19.00 9.90 2.88
C HIS A 55 17.85 9.51 1.93
N PHE A 56 18.05 8.44 1.15
CA PHE A 56 17.18 8.04 0.07
C PHE A 56 15.82 7.65 0.61
N PHE A 57 15.75 6.78 1.62
CA PHE A 57 14.49 6.33 2.19
C PHE A 57 13.80 7.47 2.94
N ARG A 58 14.54 8.32 3.66
CA ARG A 58 13.96 9.51 4.31
C ARG A 58 13.37 10.50 3.29
N ARG A 59 14.09 10.79 2.19
CA ARG A 59 13.62 11.68 1.12
C ARG A 59 12.42 11.09 0.40
N THR A 60 12.48 9.81 0.06
CA THR A 60 11.39 9.08 -0.59
C THR A 60 10.15 9.04 0.32
N THR A 61 10.32 8.74 1.60
CA THR A 61 9.22 8.77 2.59
C THR A 61 8.57 10.14 2.67
N SER A 62 9.36 11.21 2.81
CA SER A 62 8.82 12.57 2.85
C SER A 62 8.05 12.93 1.59
N LYS A 63 8.55 12.53 0.41
CA LYS A 63 7.88 12.76 -0.87
C LYS A 63 6.56 11.99 -0.95
N LEU A 64 6.56 10.71 -0.58
CA LEU A 64 5.37 9.85 -0.59
C LEU A 64 4.33 10.31 0.42
N SER A 65 4.72 10.70 1.64
CA SER A 65 3.77 11.24 2.62
C SER A 65 3.12 12.53 2.14
N ALA A 66 3.88 13.43 1.51
CA ALA A 66 3.32 14.65 0.92
C ALA A 66 2.38 14.33 -0.25
N ALA A 67 2.70 13.34 -1.08
CA ALA A 67 1.84 12.90 -2.17
C ALA A 67 0.54 12.27 -1.66
N ILE A 68 0.60 11.38 -0.67
CA ILE A 68 -0.57 10.75 -0.02
C ILE A 68 -1.49 11.82 0.59
N ASN A 69 -0.94 12.85 1.22
CA ASN A 69 -1.70 13.97 1.79
C ASN A 69 -2.20 14.98 0.74
N GLY A 70 -1.97 14.75 -0.56
CA GLY A 70 -2.39 15.67 -1.63
C GLY A 70 -1.63 17.00 -1.66
N GLN A 71 -0.47 17.09 -1.00
CA GLN A 71 0.32 18.32 -0.84
C GLN A 71 1.31 18.55 -2.00
N GLN A 72 1.34 17.65 -2.98
CA GLN A 72 2.29 17.69 -4.09
C GLN A 72 1.59 17.80 -5.45
N ARG A 73 2.05 18.72 -6.32
CA ARG A 73 1.45 18.94 -7.66
C ARG A 73 1.49 17.69 -8.55
N ASN A 74 2.50 16.84 -8.39
CA ASN A 74 2.69 15.60 -9.14
C ASN A 74 2.48 14.36 -8.24
N ALA A 75 1.51 14.44 -7.32
CA ALA A 75 1.24 13.37 -6.35
C ALA A 75 0.95 12.03 -7.04
N GLU A 76 0.05 12.02 -8.03
CA GLU A 76 -0.35 10.81 -8.74
C GLU A 76 0.84 10.10 -9.41
N ALA A 77 1.63 10.82 -10.23
CA ALA A 77 2.82 10.27 -10.87
C ALA A 77 3.85 9.75 -9.86
N THR A 78 4.02 10.44 -8.73
CA THR A 78 4.95 10.02 -7.68
C THR A 78 4.51 8.71 -7.02
N LEU A 79 3.21 8.55 -6.80
CA LEU A 79 2.65 7.34 -6.18
C LEU A 79 2.62 6.18 -7.17
N ASP A 80 2.36 6.44 -8.46
CA ASP A 80 2.44 5.45 -9.54
C ASP A 80 3.87 4.91 -9.72
N ASP A 81 4.86 5.80 -9.79
CA ASP A 81 6.28 5.42 -9.85
C ASP A 81 6.67 4.49 -8.68
N PHE A 82 6.15 4.78 -7.49
CA PHE A 82 6.42 3.97 -6.30
C PHE A 82 5.70 2.62 -6.35
N CYS A 83 4.43 2.59 -6.75
CA CYS A 83 3.68 1.36 -7.00
C CYS A 83 4.46 0.42 -7.93
N ASN A 84 5.01 0.95 -9.02
CA ASN A 84 5.75 0.19 -10.01
C ASN A 84 7.09 -0.38 -9.49
N GLN A 85 7.65 0.19 -8.41
CA GLN A 85 8.85 -0.30 -7.75
C GLN A 85 8.58 -1.41 -6.71
N ILE A 86 7.32 -1.67 -6.36
CA ILE A 86 6.98 -2.74 -5.40
C ILE A 86 7.02 -4.10 -6.12
N GLU A 87 8.02 -4.92 -5.78
CA GLU A 87 8.21 -6.26 -6.35
C GLU A 87 7.08 -7.24 -5.97
N GLU A 88 6.58 -7.17 -4.73
CA GLU A 88 5.55 -8.07 -4.22
C GLU A 88 4.17 -7.73 -4.84
N PRO A 89 3.59 -8.59 -5.70
CA PRO A 89 2.41 -8.24 -6.49
C PRO A 89 1.19 -7.88 -5.63
N ARG A 90 1.00 -8.59 -4.51
CA ARG A 90 -0.13 -8.36 -3.60
C ARG A 90 0.01 -7.01 -2.88
N LEU A 91 1.23 -6.66 -2.49
CA LEU A 91 1.50 -5.39 -1.82
C LEU A 91 1.30 -4.22 -2.80
N ARG A 92 1.77 -4.37 -4.03
CA ARG A 92 1.54 -3.38 -5.10
C ARG A 92 0.06 -3.13 -5.33
N LEU A 93 -0.73 -4.20 -5.48
CA LEU A 93 -2.18 -4.09 -5.69
C LEU A 93 -2.90 -3.42 -4.50
N ALA A 94 -2.53 -3.80 -3.28
CA ALA A 94 -3.10 -3.20 -2.07
C ALA A 94 -2.74 -1.71 -1.96
N PHE A 95 -1.50 -1.34 -2.30
CA PHE A 95 -1.07 0.05 -2.30
C PHE A 95 -1.84 0.87 -3.34
N ALA A 96 -1.90 0.39 -4.58
CA ALA A 96 -2.64 1.02 -5.68
C ALA A 96 -4.12 1.25 -5.31
N ALA A 97 -4.77 0.27 -4.67
CA ALA A 97 -6.13 0.40 -4.18
C ALA A 97 -6.26 1.47 -3.07
N ALA A 98 -5.31 1.54 -2.13
CA ALA A 98 -5.34 2.49 -1.03
C ALA A 98 -5.21 3.95 -1.50
N ILE A 99 -4.38 4.20 -2.52
CA ILE A 99 -4.15 5.54 -3.06
C ILE A 99 -5.15 5.96 -4.14
N GLY A 100 -6.16 5.13 -4.44
CA GLY A 100 -7.14 5.42 -5.49
C GLY A 100 -6.59 5.34 -6.91
N ILE A 101 -5.34 4.92 -7.10
CA ILE A 101 -4.79 4.53 -8.41
C ILE A 101 -5.29 3.11 -8.69
N THR A 102 -6.60 2.97 -8.86
CA THR A 102 -7.08 1.83 -9.61
C THR A 102 -6.65 2.10 -11.04
N HIS A 103 -5.45 1.63 -11.42
CA HIS A 103 -5.28 1.24 -12.82
C HIS A 103 -6.51 0.41 -13.13
N SER A 104 -7.23 0.82 -14.18
CA SER A 104 -8.32 0.05 -14.74
C SER A 104 -7.75 -1.31 -15.17
N ALA A 105 -7.50 -2.21 -14.22
CA ALA A 105 -7.79 -3.60 -14.43
C ALA A 105 -9.28 -3.55 -14.75
N PRO A 106 -9.72 -3.88 -15.97
CA PRO A 106 -11.14 -4.03 -16.21
C PRO A 106 -11.60 -4.94 -15.09
N ALA A 107 -12.56 -4.47 -14.28
CA ALA A 107 -13.27 -5.32 -13.35
C ALA A 107 -13.52 -6.62 -14.13
N PRO A 108 -13.13 -7.81 -13.61
CA PRO A 108 -13.27 -9.05 -14.36
C PRO A 108 -14.67 -9.02 -14.94
N SER A 109 -14.69 -8.86 -16.27
CA SER A 109 -15.82 -8.38 -17.05
C SER A 109 -17.07 -8.98 -16.46
N GLU A 110 -18.08 -8.15 -16.13
CA GLU A 110 -19.41 -8.57 -15.71
C GLU A 110 -19.67 -10.02 -16.12
N VAL A 111 -19.30 -10.97 -15.26
CA VAL A 111 -20.00 -12.24 -15.26
C VAL A 111 -21.27 -11.81 -14.60
N ARG A 112 -22.15 -11.26 -15.45
CA ARG A 112 -23.55 -10.96 -15.22
C ARG A 112 -23.99 -12.07 -14.31
N SER A 113 -23.97 -11.81 -13.01
CA SER A 113 -24.53 -12.70 -12.04
C SER A 113 -25.99 -12.57 -12.41
N LYS A 114 -26.44 -13.46 -13.29
CA LYS A 114 -27.84 -13.75 -13.51
C LYS A 114 -28.38 -13.68 -12.12
N GLN A 115 -29.15 -12.62 -11.93
CA GLN A 115 -29.88 -12.31 -10.72
C GLN A 115 -30.16 -13.64 -10.07
N ARG A 116 -29.61 -13.79 -8.88
CA ARG A 116 -29.70 -14.96 -8.03
C ARG A 116 -31.17 -15.06 -7.56
N ALA A 117 -32.10 -15.06 -8.53
CA ALA A 117 -33.54 -15.22 -8.43
C ALA A 117 -33.88 -16.59 -7.86
N ASP A 118 -32.91 -17.50 -7.90
CA ASP A 118 -32.97 -18.81 -7.30
C ASP A 118 -32.40 -18.86 -5.87
N LEU A 119 -31.86 -17.78 -5.30
CA LEU A 119 -31.36 -17.80 -3.90
C LEU A 119 -32.45 -18.11 -2.89
N PHE A 120 -33.69 -17.74 -3.20
CA PHE A 120 -34.84 -17.90 -2.33
C PHE A 120 -35.80 -18.98 -2.85
N LYS A 121 -35.42 -19.75 -3.88
CA LYS A 121 -36.20 -20.92 -4.32
C LYS A 121 -36.15 -21.98 -3.22
N GLY A 122 -37.29 -22.18 -2.54
CA GLY A 122 -37.44 -23.19 -1.49
C GLY A 122 -37.62 -22.62 -0.09
N LEU A 123 -37.54 -21.30 0.10
CA LEU A 123 -37.93 -20.69 1.37
C LEU A 123 -39.45 -20.42 1.37
N PRO A 124 -40.17 -20.78 2.45
CA PRO A 124 -41.59 -20.49 2.54
C PRO A 124 -41.79 -18.96 2.56
N SER A 125 -42.57 -18.45 1.61
CA SER A 125 -42.95 -17.04 1.58
C SER A 125 -43.59 -16.66 2.90
N ARG A 126 -43.07 -15.60 3.57
CA ARG A 126 -43.68 -15.08 4.79
C ARG A 126 -45.12 -14.67 4.47
N ARG A 127 -46.09 -15.30 5.14
CA ARG A 127 -47.50 -14.92 5.05
C ARG A 127 -47.65 -13.49 5.60
N PRO A 128 -48.37 -12.60 4.90
CA PRO A 128 -48.75 -11.34 5.50
C PRO A 128 -49.67 -11.63 6.69
N VAL A 129 -49.32 -11.08 7.85
CA VAL A 129 -50.21 -11.04 9.01
C VAL A 129 -51.22 -9.95 8.71
N SER A 130 -52.48 -10.36 8.48
CA SER A 130 -53.61 -9.42 8.44
C SER A 130 -53.89 -8.94 9.86
N LEU A 131 -53.89 -7.61 10.04
CA LEU A 131 -54.50 -6.93 11.18
C LEU A 131 -56.02 -6.82 10.97
#